data_AF-A0A8H7KWY9-F1
#
_entry.id   AF-A0A8H7KWY9-F1
#
_cell.length_a   1.000
_cell.length_b   1.000
_cell.length_c   1.000
_cell.angle_alpha   90.00
_cell.angle_beta   90.00
_cell.angle_gamma   90.00
#
_symmetry.space_group_name_H-M   'P 1'
#
loop_
_entity.id
_entity.type
_entity.pdbx_description
1 polymer ?
#
loop_
_entity_poly.entity_id
_entity_poly.type
_entity_poly.pdbx_seq_one_letter_code
_entity_poly.pdbx_strand_id
1 'polypeptide(L)'
;MSQSVIPDSYLDGVILKSSDSTYLRASRALLSFASPILKDMIALPAKEFQDTLPVIQLAENARTVEHLISLCSQRWEKHPDIRTVSEFGEVMTAAKAYKMDGAMRVIESLLSNSPLLEKEPLGCFALAKYFGLQEPAIVAAKHTLSLPLFQSPRPLHSELDRITAGDYARLQIFYDTCQTAFCDRVKNVFMAPTFTFGGLFDEPKAASWISRDSFVWLTCTSCSPALRQVKTASGQTFTPRRWWCEYLDWILSRFSASPSLSILSENASLDYAIERTHSCAICRKCVAQDVQEFNQMLLAELNRIIRQNAQKLLQPLTTSGSLPHIFGQPRAKPPPAVEVLPIFKEASADLIIRSSDNVSFRAHKIILSLSSLTFATMFTLPAAPTGDTSIVDVSEGGETLQHLLQFCYPAPDPEIQSLQGVQAVLEAANKYEIDAIKGRVAKRLAPFIKDNALSVYAISHRYSRPCRKS
;
A
#
# COMPACT_ATOMS: atom_id res chain seq x y z
N MET A 1 10.83 -44.50 -51.50
CA MET A 1 11.39 -43.29 -50.86
C MET A 1 10.34 -42.19 -50.92
N SER A 2 9.45 -42.15 -49.93
CA SER A 2 8.46 -41.09 -49.77
C SER A 2 8.85 -40.33 -48.52
N GLN A 3 9.60 -39.24 -48.70
CA GLN A 3 9.83 -38.27 -47.64
C GLN A 3 8.47 -37.68 -47.27
N SER A 4 7.94 -38.08 -46.10
CA SER A 4 6.83 -37.38 -45.48
C SER A 4 7.35 -36.00 -45.05
N VAL A 5 7.00 -34.98 -45.82
CA VAL A 5 7.17 -33.59 -45.43
C VAL A 5 6.32 -33.40 -44.18
N ILE A 6 6.98 -33.32 -43.02
CA ILE A 6 6.36 -32.92 -41.76
C ILE A 6 5.98 -31.45 -41.91
N PRO A 7 4.73 -31.04 -41.63
CA PRO A 7 4.34 -29.63 -41.77
C PRO A 7 5.20 -28.74 -40.87
N ASP A 8 5.69 -27.62 -41.39
CA ASP A 8 6.55 -26.61 -40.73
C ASP A 8 5.99 -26.01 -39.42
N SER A 9 4.78 -26.38 -39.00
CA SER A 9 4.13 -25.86 -37.79
C SER A 9 4.63 -26.47 -36.47
N TYR A 10 5.51 -27.48 -36.50
CA TYR A 10 6.07 -28.12 -35.30
C TYR A 10 7.43 -27.57 -34.84
N LEU A 11 8.05 -26.66 -35.62
CA LEU A 11 9.42 -26.17 -35.40
C LEU A 11 9.54 -24.87 -34.58
N ASP A 12 8.43 -24.20 -34.26
CA ASP A 12 8.45 -22.93 -33.49
C ASP A 12 8.10 -23.13 -31.99
N GLY A 13 8.62 -24.24 -31.44
CA GLY A 13 8.43 -24.64 -30.05
C GLY A 13 9.66 -24.36 -29.18
N VAL A 14 9.42 -24.21 -27.88
CA VAL A 14 10.46 -24.17 -26.85
C VAL A 14 9.96 -24.92 -25.62
N ILE A 15 10.87 -25.52 -24.86
CA ILE A 15 10.54 -26.18 -23.60
C ILE A 15 11.03 -25.30 -22.46
N LEU A 16 10.13 -24.91 -21.57
CA LEU A 16 10.43 -24.18 -20.35
C LEU A 16 10.57 -25.19 -19.21
N LYS A 17 11.74 -25.22 -18.58
CA LYS A 17 12.03 -26.03 -17.40
C LYS A 17 11.85 -25.15 -16.17
N SER A 18 10.89 -25.48 -15.31
CA SER A 18 10.63 -24.77 -14.05
C SER A 18 11.67 -25.11 -12.99
N SER A 19 11.66 -24.37 -11.87
CA SER A 19 12.57 -24.59 -10.74
C SER A 19 12.32 -25.91 -10.00
N ASP A 20 11.09 -26.44 -10.06
CA ASP A 20 10.73 -27.76 -9.57
C ASP A 20 10.99 -28.88 -10.61
N SER A 21 11.78 -28.58 -11.65
CA SER A 21 12.21 -29.53 -12.69
C SER A 21 11.09 -30.12 -13.55
N THR A 22 9.97 -29.40 -13.68
CA THR A 22 8.89 -29.75 -14.62
C THR A 22 9.16 -29.12 -15.99
N TYR A 23 8.83 -29.84 -17.06
CA TYR A 23 9.06 -29.42 -18.44
C TYR A 23 7.74 -29.06 -19.11
N LEU A 24 7.62 -27.82 -19.57
CA LEU A 24 6.39 -27.24 -20.14
C LEU A 24 6.65 -26.77 -21.57
N ARG A 25 5.87 -27.28 -22.54
CA ARG A 25 6.01 -26.89 -23.94
C ARG A 25 5.26 -25.57 -24.20
N ALA A 26 5.92 -24.65 -24.90
CA ALA A 26 5.35 -23.35 -25.25
C ALA A 26 5.73 -22.93 -26.69
N SER A 27 5.01 -21.93 -27.21
CA SER A 27 5.31 -21.34 -28.51
C SER A 27 6.41 -20.28 -28.39
N ARG A 28 7.46 -20.43 -29.18
CA ARG A 28 8.59 -19.50 -29.24
C ARG A 28 8.14 -18.11 -29.70
N ALA A 29 7.34 -18.01 -30.75
CA ALA A 29 6.78 -16.75 -31.22
C ALA A 29 5.93 -16.02 -30.17
N LEU A 30 5.01 -16.74 -29.49
CA LEU A 30 4.13 -16.11 -28.49
C LEU A 30 4.92 -15.58 -27.29
N LEU A 31 5.86 -16.37 -26.76
CA LEU A 31 6.71 -15.92 -25.64
C LEU A 31 7.60 -14.75 -26.04
N SER A 32 8.18 -14.79 -27.26
CA SER A 32 9.04 -13.71 -27.76
C SER A 32 8.27 -12.42 -28.00
N PHE A 33 7.00 -12.52 -28.38
CA PHE A 33 6.11 -11.37 -28.52
C PHE A 33 5.68 -10.81 -27.16
N ALA A 34 5.34 -11.70 -26.22
CA ALA A 34 4.82 -11.32 -24.91
C ALA A 34 5.91 -10.82 -23.94
N SER A 35 7.17 -11.22 -24.13
CA SER A 35 8.28 -10.87 -23.23
C SER A 35 9.56 -10.59 -24.03
N PRO A 36 10.14 -9.37 -23.91
CA PRO A 36 11.46 -9.10 -24.48
C PRO A 36 12.56 -9.90 -23.78
N ILE A 37 12.42 -10.20 -22.49
CA ILE A 37 13.42 -10.98 -21.74
C ILE A 37 13.41 -12.43 -22.22
N LEU A 38 12.24 -13.05 -22.34
CA LEU A 38 12.16 -14.41 -22.85
C LEU A 38 12.60 -14.47 -24.31
N LYS A 39 12.31 -13.45 -25.14
CA LYS A 39 12.85 -13.34 -26.49
C LYS A 39 14.38 -13.42 -26.51
N ASP A 40 15.04 -12.66 -25.63
CA ASP A 40 16.50 -12.66 -25.54
C ASP A 40 17.03 -14.00 -25.01
N MET A 41 16.40 -14.57 -23.97
CA MET A 41 16.75 -15.90 -23.45
C MET A 41 16.62 -17.00 -24.51
N ILE A 42 15.57 -16.92 -25.33
CA ILE A 42 15.26 -17.82 -26.45
C ILE A 42 16.27 -17.68 -27.59
N ALA A 43 16.84 -16.49 -27.79
CA ALA A 43 17.84 -16.22 -28.82
C ALA A 43 19.24 -16.73 -28.44
N LEU A 44 19.50 -16.97 -27.15
CA LEU A 44 20.76 -17.56 -26.69
C LEU A 44 20.88 -19.03 -27.12
N PRO A 45 22.11 -19.52 -27.39
CA PRO A 45 22.33 -20.92 -27.71
C PRO A 45 21.92 -21.82 -26.53
N ALA A 46 21.02 -22.76 -26.78
CA ALA A 46 20.52 -23.67 -25.75
C ALA A 46 21.60 -24.67 -25.32
N LYS A 47 21.70 -24.88 -24.00
CA LYS A 47 22.63 -25.86 -23.39
C LYS A 47 22.03 -27.26 -23.27
N GLU A 48 20.69 -27.34 -23.21
CA GLU A 48 19.92 -28.57 -23.03
C GLU A 48 18.84 -28.61 -24.14
N PHE A 49 18.58 -29.81 -24.64
CA PHE A 49 17.55 -30.07 -25.65
C PHE A 49 16.70 -31.26 -25.20
N GLN A 50 15.40 -31.20 -25.46
CA GLN A 50 14.47 -32.30 -25.26
C GLN A 50 13.55 -32.38 -26.47
N ASP A 51 13.38 -33.58 -27.03
CA ASP A 51 12.58 -33.81 -28.24
C ASP A 51 12.93 -32.86 -29.40
N THR A 52 14.23 -32.59 -29.60
CA THR A 52 14.79 -31.62 -30.58
C THR A 52 14.47 -30.15 -30.33
N LEU A 53 13.73 -29.82 -29.27
CA LEU A 53 13.42 -28.45 -28.87
C LEU A 53 14.44 -27.92 -27.84
N PRO A 54 14.81 -26.63 -27.92
CA PRO A 54 15.67 -26.01 -26.92
C PRO A 54 14.97 -25.92 -25.56
N VAL A 55 15.70 -26.24 -24.49
CA VAL A 55 15.22 -26.14 -23.11
C VAL A 55 15.76 -24.85 -22.47
N ILE A 56 14.87 -24.09 -21.83
CA ILE A 56 15.20 -22.87 -21.09
C ILE A 56 14.81 -23.04 -19.64
N GLN A 57 15.79 -22.88 -18.73
CA GLN A 57 15.56 -22.92 -17.30
C GLN A 57 14.97 -21.58 -16.81
N LEU A 58 13.85 -21.67 -16.08
CA LEU A 58 13.20 -20.57 -15.39
C LEU A 58 13.34 -20.72 -13.87
N ALA A 59 13.21 -19.62 -13.13
CA ALA A 59 13.33 -19.59 -11.66
C ALA A 59 12.02 -19.99 -10.95
N GLU A 60 10.93 -20.00 -11.69
CA GLU A 60 9.56 -20.13 -11.21
C GLU A 60 9.12 -21.60 -11.19
N ASN A 61 8.19 -21.93 -10.28
CA ASN A 61 7.59 -23.26 -10.19
C ASN A 61 6.72 -23.57 -11.42
N ALA A 62 6.39 -24.84 -11.62
CA ALA A 62 5.62 -25.28 -12.80
C ALA A 62 4.29 -24.55 -12.96
N ARG A 63 3.56 -24.34 -11.86
CA ARG A 63 2.23 -23.71 -11.85
C ARG A 63 2.31 -22.25 -12.31
N THR A 64 3.29 -21.51 -11.82
CA THR A 64 3.53 -20.12 -12.24
C THR A 64 3.86 -20.05 -13.72
N VAL A 65 4.73 -20.92 -14.22
CA VAL A 65 5.08 -20.98 -15.64
C VAL A 65 3.86 -21.34 -16.50
N GLU A 66 3.03 -22.29 -16.07
CA GLU A 66 1.77 -22.65 -16.75
C GLU A 66 0.82 -21.45 -16.87
N HIS A 67 0.63 -20.69 -15.78
CA HIS A 67 -0.17 -19.46 -15.81
C HIS A 67 0.43 -18.40 -16.74
N LEU A 68 1.75 -18.21 -16.74
CA LEU A 68 2.40 -17.28 -17.67
C LEU A 68 2.20 -17.67 -19.13
N ILE A 69 2.33 -18.96 -19.47
CA ILE A 69 2.04 -19.48 -20.82
C ILE A 69 0.57 -19.21 -21.18
N SER A 70 -0.35 -19.48 -20.25
CA SER A 70 -1.79 -19.24 -20.44
C SER A 70 -2.11 -17.75 -20.66
N LEU A 71 -1.40 -16.84 -19.99
CA LEU A 71 -1.56 -15.39 -20.17
C LEU A 71 -0.98 -14.90 -21.49
N CYS A 72 0.08 -15.54 -22.01
CA CYS A 72 0.66 -15.21 -23.32
C CYS A 72 -0.22 -15.63 -24.49
N SER A 73 -0.95 -16.73 -24.32
CA SER A 73 -1.57 -17.35 -25.48
C SER A 73 -2.80 -16.59 -25.96
N GLN A 74 -3.56 -15.89 -25.08
CA GLN A 74 -4.80 -15.14 -25.37
C GLN A 74 -5.83 -15.86 -26.31
N ARG A 75 -5.60 -17.13 -26.65
CA ARG A 75 -6.27 -17.89 -27.72
C ARG A 75 -7.03 -19.11 -27.22
N TRP A 76 -7.07 -19.37 -25.92
CA TRP A 76 -7.80 -20.52 -25.38
C TRP A 76 -8.89 -20.08 -24.44
N GLU A 77 -10.04 -20.73 -24.58
CA GLU A 77 -11.33 -20.51 -23.93
C GLU A 77 -11.29 -20.61 -22.38
N LYS A 78 -10.10 -20.71 -21.77
CA LYS A 78 -9.89 -20.84 -20.32
C LYS A 78 -8.87 -19.81 -19.85
N HIS A 79 -9.35 -18.83 -19.10
CA HIS A 79 -8.51 -17.96 -18.27
C HIS A 79 -7.73 -18.80 -17.25
N PRO A 80 -6.54 -18.35 -16.79
CA PRO A 80 -5.82 -19.05 -15.74
C PRO A 80 -6.70 -19.11 -14.48
N ASP A 81 -6.91 -20.33 -13.98
CA ASP A 81 -7.66 -20.60 -12.75
C ASP A 81 -6.76 -20.36 -11.53
N ILE A 82 -6.59 -19.08 -11.16
CA ILE A 82 -5.80 -18.66 -10.01
C ILE A 82 -6.71 -18.63 -8.78
N ARG A 83 -6.40 -19.45 -7.78
CA ARG A 83 -7.32 -19.73 -6.65
C ARG A 83 -6.89 -19.10 -5.34
N THR A 84 -5.65 -18.64 -5.23
CA THR A 84 -5.10 -18.08 -3.99
C THR A 84 -4.40 -16.75 -4.23
N VAL A 85 -4.33 -15.91 -3.19
CA VAL A 85 -3.59 -14.64 -3.27
C VAL A 85 -2.10 -14.87 -3.52
N SER A 86 -1.55 -15.95 -2.96
CA SER A 86 -0.15 -16.34 -3.14
C SER A 86 0.18 -16.64 -4.61
N GLU A 87 -0.67 -17.41 -5.29
CA GLU A 87 -0.51 -17.68 -6.73
C GLU A 87 -0.58 -16.40 -7.57
N PHE A 88 -1.53 -15.49 -7.27
CA PHE A 88 -1.54 -14.16 -7.91
C PHE A 88 -0.20 -13.45 -7.71
N GLY A 89 0.33 -13.47 -6.49
CA GLY A 89 1.59 -12.82 -6.18
C GLY A 89 2.83 -13.48 -6.77
N GLU A 90 2.82 -14.77 -7.06
CA GLU A 90 3.89 -15.46 -7.78
C GLU A 90 3.85 -15.08 -9.27
N VAL A 91 2.69 -15.22 -9.90
CA VAL A 91 2.51 -14.94 -11.34
C VAL A 91 2.77 -13.48 -11.67
N MET A 92 2.27 -12.53 -10.87
CA MET A 92 2.52 -11.11 -11.09
C MET A 92 4.00 -10.74 -10.89
N THR A 93 4.68 -11.38 -9.93
CA THR A 93 6.13 -11.17 -9.72
C THR A 93 6.92 -11.63 -10.94
N ALA A 94 6.61 -12.82 -11.43
CA ALA A 94 7.26 -13.40 -12.59
C ALA A 94 6.95 -12.62 -13.89
N ALA A 95 5.68 -12.25 -14.12
CA ALA A 95 5.29 -11.44 -15.26
C ALA A 95 6.02 -10.09 -15.27
N LYS A 96 6.18 -9.45 -14.11
CA LYS A 96 6.99 -8.22 -13.98
C LYS A 96 8.47 -8.49 -14.23
N ALA A 97 9.03 -9.56 -13.67
CA ALA A 97 10.43 -9.94 -13.86
C ALA A 97 10.75 -10.20 -15.34
N TYR A 98 9.83 -10.81 -16.08
CA TYR A 98 9.92 -11.07 -17.52
C TYR A 98 9.41 -9.92 -18.40
N LYS A 99 9.04 -8.76 -17.84
CA LYS A 99 8.51 -7.60 -18.59
C LYS A 99 7.33 -7.94 -19.51
N MET A 100 6.36 -8.69 -18.97
CA MET A 100 5.17 -9.17 -19.70
C MET A 100 3.98 -8.23 -19.47
N ASP A 101 4.01 -7.03 -20.05
CA ASP A 101 3.00 -6.00 -19.81
C ASP A 101 1.57 -6.42 -20.21
N GLY A 102 1.45 -7.22 -21.28
CA GLY A 102 0.18 -7.81 -21.70
C GLY A 102 -0.38 -8.77 -20.65
N ALA A 103 0.47 -9.62 -20.08
CA ALA A 103 0.08 -10.56 -19.03
C ALA A 103 -0.30 -9.82 -17.75
N MET A 104 0.45 -8.78 -17.37
CA MET A 104 0.16 -7.91 -16.22
C MET A 104 -1.25 -7.31 -16.30
N ARG A 105 -1.64 -6.74 -17.44
CA ARG A 105 -2.99 -6.18 -17.62
C ARG A 105 -4.11 -7.22 -17.47
N VAL A 106 -3.89 -8.43 -17.98
CA VAL A 106 -4.88 -9.51 -17.87
C VAL A 106 -5.00 -9.99 -16.43
N ILE A 107 -3.89 -10.27 -15.75
CA ILE A 107 -3.93 -10.75 -14.36
C ILE A 107 -4.46 -9.69 -13.38
N GLU A 108 -4.20 -8.41 -13.64
CA GLU A 108 -4.81 -7.30 -12.89
C GLU A 108 -6.33 -7.28 -13.04
N SER A 109 -6.84 -7.49 -14.26
CA SER A 109 -8.27 -7.62 -14.52
C SER A 109 -8.88 -8.85 -13.83
N LEU A 110 -8.15 -9.97 -13.80
CA LEU A 110 -8.59 -11.18 -13.09
C LEU A 110 -8.67 -10.95 -11.58
N LEU A 111 -7.66 -10.30 -10.98
CA LEU A 111 -7.68 -9.96 -9.55
C LEU A 111 -8.85 -9.03 -9.22
N SER A 112 -9.10 -8.03 -10.07
CA SER A 112 -10.19 -7.06 -9.90
C SER A 112 -11.59 -7.69 -9.86
N ASN A 113 -11.75 -8.85 -10.50
CA ASN A 113 -13.00 -9.60 -10.55
C ASN A 113 -12.97 -10.89 -9.70
N SER A 114 -11.94 -11.05 -8.88
CA SER A 114 -11.74 -12.28 -8.11
C SER A 114 -12.61 -12.32 -6.86
N PRO A 115 -13.24 -13.47 -6.52
CA PRO A 115 -13.92 -13.64 -5.24
C PRO A 115 -12.97 -13.57 -4.03
N LEU A 116 -11.64 -13.63 -4.27
CA LEU A 116 -10.64 -13.45 -3.22
C LEU A 116 -10.67 -12.06 -2.59
N LEU A 117 -11.16 -11.04 -3.30
CA LEU A 117 -11.35 -9.69 -2.75
C LEU A 117 -12.29 -9.70 -1.53
N GLU A 118 -13.20 -10.65 -1.43
CA GLU A 118 -14.10 -10.81 -0.28
C GLU A 118 -13.59 -11.84 0.73
N LYS A 119 -13.00 -12.94 0.25
CA LYS A 119 -12.54 -14.07 1.09
C LYS A 119 -11.23 -13.79 1.82
N GLU A 120 -10.28 -13.15 1.14
CA GLU A 120 -8.92 -12.87 1.64
C GLU A 120 -8.54 -11.39 1.41
N PRO A 121 -9.37 -10.42 1.88
CA PRO A 121 -9.23 -9.02 1.50
C PRO A 121 -7.90 -8.40 1.95
N LEU A 122 -7.34 -8.85 3.10
CA LEU A 122 -6.07 -8.33 3.58
C LEU A 122 -4.89 -8.72 2.68
N GLY A 123 -4.89 -9.97 2.19
CA GLY A 123 -3.89 -10.46 1.24
C GLY A 123 -4.00 -9.73 -0.09
N CYS A 124 -5.22 -9.62 -0.65
CA CYS A 124 -5.47 -8.87 -1.88
C CYS A 124 -5.08 -7.38 -1.76
N PHE A 125 -5.36 -6.74 -0.62
CA PHE A 125 -4.95 -5.36 -0.37
C PHE A 125 -3.43 -5.23 -0.40
N ALA A 126 -2.72 -6.08 0.32
CA ALA A 126 -1.26 -6.05 0.38
C ALA A 126 -0.65 -6.28 -1.01
N LEU A 127 -1.17 -7.25 -1.75
CA LEU A 127 -0.74 -7.55 -3.10
C LEU A 127 -0.97 -6.38 -4.07
N ALA A 128 -2.18 -5.82 -4.05
CA ALA A 128 -2.55 -4.68 -4.88
C ALA A 128 -1.66 -3.46 -4.57
N LYS A 129 -1.38 -3.19 -3.29
CA LYS A 129 -0.45 -2.12 -2.88
C LYS A 129 0.97 -2.36 -3.36
N TYR A 130 1.48 -3.58 -3.26
CA TYR A 130 2.82 -3.93 -3.73
C TYR A 130 2.99 -3.73 -5.25
N PHE A 131 1.97 -4.06 -6.05
CA PHE A 131 1.99 -3.87 -7.50
C PHE A 131 1.47 -2.50 -7.97
N GLY A 132 1.00 -1.64 -7.07
CA GLY A 132 0.48 -0.32 -7.42
C GLY A 132 -0.93 -0.30 -8.01
N LEU A 133 -1.72 -1.35 -7.79
CA LEU A 133 -3.08 -1.49 -8.31
C LEU A 133 -4.09 -0.75 -7.43
N GLN A 134 -4.61 0.37 -7.91
CA GLN A 134 -5.47 1.24 -7.10
C GLN A 134 -6.87 0.65 -6.87
N GLU A 135 -7.54 0.23 -7.94
CA GLU A 135 -8.92 -0.29 -7.87
C GLU A 135 -9.01 -1.56 -6.99
N PRO A 136 -8.21 -2.62 -7.21
CA PRO A 136 -8.22 -3.79 -6.33
C PRO A 136 -7.87 -3.45 -4.88
N ALA A 137 -6.96 -2.51 -4.64
CA ALA A 137 -6.61 -2.09 -3.29
C ALA A 137 -7.80 -1.43 -2.58
N ILE A 138 -8.55 -0.57 -3.26
CA ILE A 138 -9.75 0.07 -2.69
C ILE A 138 -10.84 -0.97 -2.39
N VAL A 139 -11.10 -1.87 -3.33
CA VAL A 139 -12.13 -2.92 -3.16
C VAL A 139 -11.75 -3.84 -2.01
N ALA A 140 -10.51 -4.33 -1.99
CA ALA A 140 -10.00 -5.17 -0.91
C ALA A 140 -10.07 -4.45 0.45
N ALA A 141 -9.63 -3.18 0.52
CA ALA A 141 -9.72 -2.38 1.75
C ALA A 141 -11.15 -2.25 2.26
N LYS A 142 -12.14 -2.06 1.38
CA LYS A 142 -13.56 -2.05 1.76
C LYS A 142 -13.97 -3.38 2.42
N HIS A 143 -13.59 -4.51 1.84
CA HIS A 143 -13.91 -5.82 2.41
C HIS A 143 -13.16 -6.09 3.72
N THR A 144 -12.02 -5.45 3.99
CA THR A 144 -11.37 -5.59 5.30
C THR A 144 -12.17 -5.01 6.47
N LEU A 145 -13.16 -4.14 6.23
CA LEU A 145 -14.04 -3.61 7.28
C LEU A 145 -14.88 -4.72 7.95
N SER A 146 -15.09 -5.86 7.27
CA SER A 146 -15.75 -7.02 7.87
C SER A 146 -14.84 -7.85 8.77
N LEU A 147 -13.53 -7.58 8.76
CA LEU A 147 -12.55 -8.34 9.52
C LEU A 147 -12.23 -7.67 10.87
N PRO A 148 -11.94 -8.48 11.91
CA PRO A 148 -11.39 -8.00 13.18
C PRO A 148 -9.90 -7.67 13.05
N LEU A 149 -9.51 -6.78 12.12
CA LEU A 149 -8.10 -6.48 11.81
C LEU A 149 -7.26 -6.06 13.03
N PHE A 150 -7.89 -5.46 14.04
CA PHE A 150 -7.22 -4.92 15.21
C PHE A 150 -7.60 -5.63 16.52
N GLN A 151 -8.38 -6.72 16.43
CA GLN A 151 -8.74 -7.55 17.56
C GLN A 151 -8.03 -8.90 17.47
N SER A 152 -7.86 -9.56 18.61
CA SER A 152 -7.25 -10.88 18.68
C SER A 152 -8.29 -11.97 18.42
N PRO A 153 -8.04 -12.98 17.57
CA PRO A 153 -6.85 -13.18 16.75
C PRO A 153 -6.85 -12.30 15.48
N ARG A 154 -5.68 -11.71 15.17
CA ARG A 154 -5.51 -10.89 13.97
C ARG A 154 -5.33 -11.78 12.73
N PRO A 155 -6.10 -11.58 11.65
CA PRO A 155 -5.83 -12.26 10.40
C PRO A 155 -4.48 -11.76 9.86
N LEU A 156 -3.54 -12.68 9.63
CA LEU A 156 -2.23 -12.38 9.04
C LEU A 156 -2.13 -13.07 7.68
N HIS A 157 -1.41 -12.42 6.77
CA HIS A 157 -1.20 -12.89 5.41
C HIS A 157 0.27 -12.65 5.05
N SER A 158 0.91 -13.59 4.35
CA SER A 158 2.33 -13.50 3.95
C SER A 158 2.64 -12.27 3.09
N GLU A 159 1.64 -11.75 2.41
CA GLU A 159 1.72 -10.65 1.46
C GLU A 159 1.94 -9.32 2.19
N LEU A 160 1.65 -9.26 3.49
CA LEU A 160 1.98 -8.11 4.34
C LEU A 160 3.49 -7.85 4.39
N ASP A 161 4.33 -8.87 4.23
CA ASP A 161 5.79 -8.71 4.17
C ASP A 161 6.25 -7.92 2.92
N ARG A 162 5.38 -7.80 1.92
CA ARG A 162 5.67 -7.10 0.66
C ARG A 162 5.35 -5.61 0.71
N ILE A 163 4.55 -5.15 1.68
CA ILE A 163 4.12 -3.75 1.78
C ILE A 163 4.91 -2.98 2.84
N THR A 164 4.85 -1.66 2.76
CA THR A 164 5.46 -0.83 3.81
C THR A 164 4.56 -0.75 5.04
N ALA A 165 5.16 -0.50 6.21
CA ALA A 165 4.39 -0.17 7.41
C ALA A 165 3.45 1.04 7.19
N GLY A 166 3.84 1.97 6.31
CA GLY A 166 2.99 3.09 5.92
C GLY A 166 1.74 2.68 5.14
N ASP A 167 1.82 1.66 4.28
CA ASP A 167 0.65 1.12 3.57
C ASP A 167 -0.33 0.47 4.55
N TYR A 168 0.18 -0.29 5.51
CA TYR A 168 -0.65 -0.88 6.56
C TYR A 168 -1.27 0.17 7.49
N ALA A 169 -0.52 1.20 7.88
CA ALA A 169 -1.03 2.31 8.69
C ALA A 169 -2.14 3.08 7.99
N ARG A 170 -2.07 3.28 6.67
CA ARG A 170 -3.18 3.89 5.89
C ARG A 170 -4.45 3.05 5.93
N LEU A 171 -4.32 1.72 5.84
CA LEU A 171 -5.47 0.81 5.98
C LEU A 171 -6.10 0.95 7.36
N GLN A 172 -5.29 1.04 8.42
CA GLN A 172 -5.78 1.26 9.78
C GLN A 172 -6.49 2.61 9.92
N ILE A 173 -5.89 3.70 9.44
CA ILE A 173 -6.53 5.03 9.47
C ILE A 173 -7.86 5.01 8.71
N PHE A 174 -7.91 4.34 7.54
CA PHE A 174 -9.15 4.17 6.78
C PHE A 174 -10.21 3.41 7.57
N TYR A 175 -9.84 2.32 8.23
CA TYR A 175 -10.72 1.51 9.08
C TYR A 175 -11.30 2.36 10.22
N ASP A 176 -10.44 3.03 10.99
CA ASP A 176 -10.82 3.86 12.13
C ASP A 176 -11.68 5.06 11.71
N THR A 177 -11.35 5.68 10.57
CA THR A 177 -12.10 6.83 10.03
C THR A 177 -13.49 6.40 9.56
N CYS A 178 -13.60 5.26 8.86
CA CYS A 178 -14.91 4.74 8.45
C CYS A 178 -15.78 4.39 9.65
N GLN A 179 -15.17 3.75 10.66
CA GLN A 179 -15.85 3.38 11.89
C GLN A 179 -16.39 4.61 12.64
N THR A 180 -15.52 5.59 12.87
CA THR A 180 -15.86 6.81 13.60
C THR A 180 -16.91 7.62 12.84
N ALA A 181 -16.73 7.86 11.54
CA ALA A 181 -17.65 8.64 10.73
C ALA A 181 -19.05 8.01 10.66
N PHE A 182 -19.15 6.68 10.59
CA PHE A 182 -20.44 5.99 10.62
C PHE A 182 -21.11 6.08 11.99
N CYS A 183 -20.36 5.82 13.07
CA CYS A 183 -20.87 5.96 14.43
C CYS A 183 -21.40 7.38 14.69
N ASP A 184 -20.65 8.40 14.28
CA ASP A 184 -21.07 9.79 14.41
C ASP A 184 -22.30 10.09 13.56
N ARG A 185 -22.38 9.54 12.34
CA ARG A 185 -23.56 9.68 11.48
C ARG A 185 -24.82 9.12 12.14
N VAL A 186 -24.74 7.96 12.78
CA VAL A 186 -25.87 7.32 13.47
C VAL A 186 -26.23 8.07 14.76
N LYS A 187 -25.24 8.51 15.55
CA LYS A 187 -25.48 9.31 16.78
C LYS A 187 -26.14 10.64 16.48
N ASN A 188 -25.72 11.31 15.39
CA ASN A 188 -26.24 12.61 14.96
C ASN A 188 -27.57 12.51 14.17
N VAL A 189 -28.26 11.37 14.22
CA VAL A 189 -29.65 11.26 13.78
C VAL A 189 -30.58 12.04 14.71
N PHE A 190 -30.26 12.09 16.00
CA PHE A 190 -31.04 12.83 16.97
C PHE A 190 -30.66 14.30 16.99
N MET A 191 -31.66 15.15 17.19
CA MET A 191 -31.42 16.57 17.45
C MET A 191 -30.66 16.71 18.77
N ALA A 192 -29.62 17.54 18.78
CA ALA A 192 -28.94 17.90 20.02
C ALA A 192 -29.92 18.67 20.92
N PRO A 193 -29.92 18.44 22.25
CA PRO A 193 -30.68 19.28 23.15
C PRO A 193 -30.18 20.72 23.02
N THR A 194 -31.05 21.63 22.58
CA THR A 194 -30.79 23.05 22.45
C THR A 194 -30.70 23.69 23.83
N PHE A 195 -29.59 23.51 24.52
CA PHE A 195 -29.19 24.39 25.61
C PHE A 195 -28.10 25.33 25.09
N THR A 196 -28.50 26.46 24.48
CA THR A 196 -27.57 27.57 24.25
C THR A 196 -28.26 28.92 24.47
N PHE A 197 -27.74 29.62 25.48
CA PHE A 197 -27.83 31.06 25.62
C PHE A 197 -27.19 31.71 24.37
N GLY A 198 -27.99 32.40 23.57
CA GLY A 198 -27.58 33.38 22.56
C GLY A 198 -26.38 33.03 21.65
N GLY A 199 -26.66 32.47 20.47
CA GLY A 199 -25.70 32.48 19.37
C GLY A 199 -26.07 31.57 18.21
N LEU A 200 -26.16 32.14 16.99
CA LEU A 200 -26.31 31.43 15.72
C LEU A 200 -25.20 30.37 15.57
N PHE A 201 -25.58 29.10 15.55
CA PHE A 201 -24.77 28.04 14.95
C PHE A 201 -25.66 27.20 14.05
N ASP A 202 -25.07 26.73 12.94
CA ASP A 202 -25.71 25.93 11.89
C ASP A 202 -26.67 24.89 12.46
N GLU A 203 -27.91 24.93 12.00
CA GLU A 203 -28.92 23.91 12.27
C GLU A 203 -28.30 22.55 11.90
N PRO A 204 -28.21 21.57 12.83
CA PRO A 204 -27.53 20.33 12.52
C PRO A 204 -28.25 19.71 11.32
N LYS A 205 -27.48 19.38 10.27
CA LYS A 205 -27.89 18.53 9.13
C LYS A 205 -28.18 17.09 9.62
N ALA A 206 -28.91 16.99 10.71
CA ALA A 206 -29.29 15.77 11.40
C ALA A 206 -30.25 15.01 10.50
N ALA A 207 -29.93 13.73 10.25
CA ALA A 207 -30.79 12.77 9.55
C ALA A 207 -31.37 13.19 8.18
N SER A 208 -30.73 14.08 7.41
CA SER A 208 -31.18 14.45 6.05
C SER A 208 -31.16 13.28 5.05
N TRP A 209 -30.58 12.14 5.43
CA TRP A 209 -30.57 10.90 4.67
C TRP A 209 -31.79 10.01 4.97
N ILE A 210 -32.57 10.31 6.01
CA ILE A 210 -33.85 9.66 6.31
C ILE A 210 -34.95 10.34 5.49
N SER A 211 -35.21 9.79 4.30
CA SER A 211 -36.14 10.35 3.30
C SER A 211 -37.62 10.01 3.50
N ARG A 212 -37.94 9.05 4.38
CA ARG A 212 -39.31 8.56 4.58
C ARG A 212 -39.82 8.91 5.98
N ASP A 213 -40.96 9.58 6.02
CA ASP A 213 -41.60 10.03 7.26
C ASP A 213 -42.63 9.04 7.80
N SER A 214 -43.01 8.04 6.99
CA SER A 214 -44.07 7.08 7.30
C SER A 214 -43.62 5.85 8.09
N PHE A 215 -42.38 5.80 8.55
CA PHE A 215 -41.89 4.68 9.36
C PHE A 215 -42.72 4.49 10.63
N VAL A 216 -42.97 3.24 11.01
CA VAL A 216 -43.85 2.89 12.14
C VAL A 216 -43.33 3.41 13.47
N TRP A 217 -42.02 3.59 13.64
CA TRP A 217 -41.48 4.24 14.84
C TRP A 217 -41.73 5.75 14.90
N LEU A 218 -42.00 6.40 13.76
CA LEU A 218 -42.35 7.83 13.70
C LEU A 218 -43.87 8.03 13.88
N THR A 219 -44.67 7.14 13.30
CA THR A 219 -46.13 7.31 13.19
C THR A 219 -46.95 6.58 14.27
N CYS A 220 -46.43 5.51 14.87
CA CYS A 220 -47.18 4.74 15.88
C CYS A 220 -47.43 5.56 17.14
N THR A 221 -48.67 5.68 17.59
CA THR A 221 -49.03 6.40 18.82
C THR A 221 -49.24 5.49 20.03
N SER A 222 -49.22 4.17 19.85
CA SER A 222 -49.50 3.17 20.91
C SER A 222 -48.27 2.75 21.72
N CYS A 223 -47.07 3.17 21.33
CA CYS A 223 -45.81 2.83 22.01
C CYS A 223 -45.22 4.02 22.77
N SER A 224 -44.43 3.73 23.80
CA SER A 224 -43.66 4.72 24.55
C SER A 224 -42.79 5.58 23.61
N PRO A 225 -42.91 6.92 23.67
CA PRO A 225 -42.06 7.81 22.91
C PRO A 225 -40.63 7.81 23.48
N ALA A 226 -39.66 8.12 22.63
CA ALA A 226 -38.29 8.40 23.04
C ALA A 226 -38.18 9.80 23.68
N LEU A 227 -37.07 10.05 24.37
CA LEU A 227 -36.73 11.36 24.94
C LEU A 227 -36.03 12.30 23.95
N ARG A 228 -35.77 11.83 22.73
CA ARG A 228 -35.00 12.53 21.69
C ARG A 228 -35.89 12.73 20.47
N GLN A 229 -35.69 13.82 19.74
CA GLN A 229 -36.40 14.11 18.49
C GLN A 229 -35.50 13.86 17.28
N VAL A 230 -36.12 13.56 16.14
CA VAL A 230 -35.44 13.39 14.83
C VAL A 230 -36.07 14.34 13.83
N LYS A 231 -35.23 15.03 13.06
CA LYS A 231 -35.66 15.83 11.90
C LYS A 231 -35.35 15.02 10.64
N THR A 232 -36.36 14.68 9.85
CA THR A 232 -36.15 13.89 8.62
C THR A 232 -35.78 14.80 7.45
N ALA A 233 -35.52 14.22 6.27
CA ALA A 233 -35.17 14.96 5.06
C ALA A 233 -36.28 15.93 4.60
N SER A 234 -37.54 15.69 4.97
CA SER A 234 -38.65 16.60 4.67
C SER A 234 -38.62 17.88 5.51
N GLY A 235 -37.73 17.95 6.51
CA GLY A 235 -37.67 19.03 7.49
C GLY A 235 -38.68 18.88 8.63
N GLN A 236 -39.53 17.84 8.61
CA GLN A 236 -40.47 17.56 9.70
C GLN A 236 -39.75 16.96 10.91
N THR A 237 -40.24 17.32 12.10
CA THR A 237 -39.69 16.84 13.37
C THR A 237 -40.62 15.80 13.99
N PHE A 238 -40.07 14.65 14.35
CA PHE A 238 -40.80 13.53 14.92
C PHE A 238 -40.21 13.14 16.28
N THR A 239 -41.07 12.59 17.14
CA THR A 239 -40.65 11.87 18.34
C THR A 239 -40.73 10.37 18.07
N PRO A 240 -39.60 9.69 17.79
CA PRO A 240 -39.60 8.27 17.47
C PRO A 240 -39.99 7.43 18.70
N ARG A 241 -40.37 6.17 18.46
CA ARG A 241 -40.62 5.19 19.53
C ARG A 241 -39.32 4.74 20.18
N ARG A 242 -39.36 4.51 21.50
CA ARG A 242 -38.20 4.14 22.32
C ARG A 242 -37.41 2.94 21.77
N TRP A 243 -38.11 1.90 21.29
CA TRP A 243 -37.47 0.69 20.77
C TRP A 243 -36.54 0.98 19.58
N TRP A 244 -36.82 2.00 18.77
CA TRP A 244 -35.98 2.36 17.64
C TRP A 244 -34.66 3.02 18.10
N CYS A 245 -34.70 3.80 19.18
CA CYS A 245 -33.47 4.30 19.81
C CYS A 245 -32.60 3.15 20.33
N GLU A 246 -33.22 2.17 21.00
CA GLU A 246 -32.53 0.97 21.51
C GLU A 246 -31.97 0.11 20.36
N TYR A 247 -32.61 0.13 19.20
CA TYR A 247 -32.12 -0.50 17.97
C TYR A 247 -30.88 0.23 17.40
N LEU A 248 -30.89 1.57 17.35
CA LEU A 248 -29.72 2.33 16.93
C LEU A 248 -28.54 2.16 17.89
N ASP A 249 -28.80 2.15 19.21
CA ASP A 249 -27.77 1.92 20.23
C ASP A 249 -27.16 0.50 20.08
N TRP A 250 -27.99 -0.49 19.73
CA TRP A 250 -27.52 -1.85 19.40
C TRP A 250 -26.63 -1.87 18.15
N ILE A 251 -27.03 -1.20 17.06
CA ILE A 251 -26.19 -1.06 15.85
C ILE A 251 -24.83 -0.46 16.23
N LEU A 252 -24.83 0.64 17.00
CA LEU A 252 -23.60 1.32 17.42
C LEU A 252 -22.68 0.37 18.21
N SER A 253 -23.22 -0.40 19.16
CA SER A 253 -22.44 -1.34 19.96
C SER A 253 -21.77 -2.45 19.14
N ARG A 254 -22.47 -2.93 18.11
CA ARG A 254 -21.96 -3.98 17.21
C ARG A 254 -20.92 -3.40 16.23
N PHE A 255 -21.21 -2.23 15.68
CA PHE A 255 -20.33 -1.56 14.72
C PHE A 255 -19.02 -1.06 15.36
N SER A 256 -19.05 -0.68 16.64
CA SER A 256 -17.83 -0.37 17.40
C SER A 256 -16.94 -1.59 17.63
N ALA A 257 -17.51 -2.80 17.67
CA ALA A 257 -16.75 -4.03 17.79
C ALA A 257 -16.22 -4.50 16.42
N SER A 258 -17.00 -4.38 15.35
CA SER A 258 -16.53 -4.66 13.99
C SER A 258 -17.32 -3.76 13.03
N PRO A 259 -16.66 -2.93 12.19
CA PRO A 259 -17.32 -2.08 11.20
C PRO A 259 -17.81 -2.91 10.00
N SER A 260 -18.35 -4.10 10.26
CA SER A 260 -18.81 -5.04 9.26
C SER A 260 -20.21 -4.69 8.79
N LEU A 261 -20.36 -4.66 7.47
CA LEU A 261 -21.64 -4.47 6.78
C LEU A 261 -22.64 -5.62 7.00
N SER A 262 -22.14 -6.77 7.45
CA SER A 262 -22.96 -7.97 7.71
C SER A 262 -24.03 -7.73 8.77
N ILE A 263 -23.75 -6.90 9.78
CA ILE A 263 -24.66 -6.63 10.91
C ILE A 263 -26.05 -6.15 10.46
N LEU A 264 -26.12 -5.38 9.35
CA LEU A 264 -27.36 -4.82 8.82
C LEU A 264 -28.10 -5.75 7.86
N SER A 265 -27.41 -6.75 7.32
CA SER A 265 -27.96 -7.79 6.43
C SER A 265 -28.28 -9.10 7.16
N GLU A 266 -27.85 -9.25 8.41
CA GLU A 266 -28.14 -10.41 9.24
C GLU A 266 -29.58 -10.41 9.75
N ASN A 267 -30.17 -11.60 9.83
CA ASN A 267 -31.47 -11.82 10.47
C ASN A 267 -31.48 -11.28 11.91
N ALA A 268 -30.33 -11.30 12.60
CA ALA A 268 -30.16 -10.79 13.95
C ALA A 268 -30.60 -9.32 14.12
N SER A 269 -30.43 -8.48 13.10
CA SER A 269 -30.91 -7.09 13.11
C SER A 269 -32.44 -7.01 13.13
N LEU A 270 -33.11 -7.81 12.29
CA LEU A 270 -34.56 -7.88 12.22
C LEU A 270 -35.15 -8.53 13.47
N ASP A 271 -34.56 -9.63 13.92
CA ASP A 271 -34.98 -10.36 15.13
C ASP A 271 -34.92 -9.43 16.35
N TYR A 272 -33.83 -8.67 16.51
CA TYR A 272 -33.66 -7.71 17.61
C TYR A 272 -34.77 -6.64 17.63
N ALA A 273 -35.20 -6.16 16.46
CA ALA A 273 -36.27 -5.17 16.33
C ALA A 273 -37.67 -5.78 16.55
N ILE A 274 -37.90 -7.00 16.04
CA ILE A 274 -39.18 -7.72 16.19
C ILE A 274 -39.44 -8.03 17.67
N GLU A 275 -38.45 -8.53 18.40
CA GLU A 275 -38.57 -8.86 19.83
C GLU A 275 -39.05 -7.65 20.67
N ARG A 276 -38.58 -6.44 20.35
CA ARG A 276 -38.93 -5.20 21.08
C ARG A 276 -40.26 -4.59 20.68
N THR A 277 -40.85 -5.02 19.57
CA THR A 277 -42.15 -4.51 19.09
C THR A 277 -43.30 -5.46 19.37
N HIS A 278 -43.05 -6.64 19.95
CA HIS A 278 -44.05 -7.69 20.17
C HIS A 278 -45.28 -7.22 20.98
N SER A 279 -45.10 -6.30 21.93
CA SER A 279 -46.17 -5.76 22.78
C SER A 279 -47.09 -4.76 22.07
N CYS A 280 -46.75 -4.30 20.86
CA CYS A 280 -47.55 -3.34 20.10
C CYS A 280 -48.10 -3.96 18.80
N ALA A 281 -49.43 -4.02 18.69
CA ALA A 281 -50.11 -4.55 17.53
C ALA A 281 -49.85 -3.79 16.21
N ILE A 282 -49.52 -2.49 16.29
CA ILE A 282 -49.20 -1.66 15.12
C ILE A 282 -47.76 -1.90 14.68
N CYS A 283 -46.79 -1.71 15.59
CA CYS A 283 -45.37 -1.88 15.27
C CYS A 283 -45.06 -3.29 14.77
N ARG A 284 -45.61 -4.34 15.40
CA ARG A 284 -45.37 -5.73 15.01
C ARG A 284 -45.74 -6.04 13.55
N LYS A 285 -46.74 -5.35 12.98
CA LYS A 285 -47.17 -5.59 11.59
C LYS A 285 -46.22 -5.01 10.56
N CYS A 286 -45.60 -3.86 10.86
CA CYS A 286 -44.80 -3.10 9.89
C CYS A 286 -43.29 -3.19 10.14
N VAL A 287 -42.85 -3.59 11.34
CA VAL A 287 -41.45 -3.54 11.77
C VAL A 287 -40.49 -4.23 10.80
N ALA A 288 -40.86 -5.38 10.26
CA ALA A 288 -39.97 -6.14 9.37
C ALA A 288 -39.65 -5.35 8.09
N GLN A 289 -40.67 -4.86 7.39
CA GLN A 289 -40.50 -4.08 6.18
C GLN A 289 -39.78 -2.74 6.48
N ASP A 290 -40.22 -2.04 7.52
CA ASP A 290 -39.72 -0.72 7.85
C ASP A 290 -38.23 -0.75 8.26
N VAL A 291 -37.82 -1.76 9.02
CA VAL A 291 -36.41 -1.94 9.41
C VAL A 291 -35.56 -2.36 8.20
N GLN A 292 -36.06 -3.21 7.30
CA GLN A 292 -35.34 -3.57 6.08
C GLN A 292 -35.05 -2.35 5.21
N GLU A 293 -36.06 -1.51 4.95
CA GLU A 293 -35.88 -0.28 4.16
C GLU A 293 -34.91 0.69 4.85
N PHE A 294 -35.02 0.85 6.16
CA PHE A 294 -34.10 1.70 6.91
C PHE A 294 -32.65 1.18 6.90
N ASN A 295 -32.46 -0.14 7.01
CA ASN A 295 -31.15 -0.76 6.90
C ASN A 295 -30.53 -0.54 5.52
N GLN A 296 -31.32 -0.57 4.45
CA GLN A 296 -30.84 -0.23 3.09
C GLN A 296 -30.35 1.23 3.02
N MET A 297 -31.04 2.16 3.69
CA MET A 297 -30.63 3.57 3.75
C MET A 297 -29.34 3.75 4.58
N LEU A 298 -29.20 3.04 5.70
CA LEU A 298 -27.96 3.02 6.49
C LEU A 298 -26.79 2.45 5.68
N LEU A 299 -27.01 1.35 4.95
CA LEU A 299 -26.03 0.73 4.07
C LEU A 299 -25.58 1.71 2.97
N ALA A 300 -26.51 2.49 2.42
CA ALA A 300 -26.18 3.51 1.42
C ALA A 300 -25.28 4.61 2.00
N GLU A 301 -25.57 5.11 3.20
CA GLU A 301 -24.75 6.14 3.85
C GLU A 301 -23.37 5.61 4.26
N LEU A 302 -23.27 4.37 4.74
CA LEU A 302 -21.98 3.73 5.00
C LEU A 302 -21.15 3.58 3.72
N ASN A 303 -21.75 3.11 2.62
CA ASN A 303 -21.06 3.07 1.32
C ASN A 303 -20.59 4.46 0.86
N ARG A 304 -21.36 5.52 1.16
CA ARG A 304 -20.97 6.90 0.89
C ARG A 304 -19.73 7.30 1.70
N ILE A 305 -19.72 7.01 3.00
CA ILE A 305 -18.58 7.26 3.91
C ILE A 305 -17.33 6.49 3.45
N ILE A 306 -17.49 5.22 3.08
CA ILE A 306 -16.41 4.37 2.58
C ILE A 306 -15.80 4.99 1.31
N ARG A 307 -16.61 5.36 0.32
CA ARG A 307 -16.11 5.98 -0.93
C ARG A 307 -15.37 7.28 -0.66
N GLN A 308 -15.87 8.12 0.25
CA GLN A 308 -15.21 9.37 0.62
C GLN A 308 -13.84 9.16 1.29
N ASN A 309 -13.68 8.09 2.06
CA ASN A 309 -12.42 7.80 2.75
C ASN A 309 -11.48 6.91 1.93
N ALA A 310 -11.98 6.14 0.96
CA ALA A 310 -11.18 5.27 0.11
C ALA A 310 -10.12 6.04 -0.68
N GLN A 311 -10.43 7.25 -1.15
CA GLN A 311 -9.45 8.09 -1.87
C GLN A 311 -8.23 8.45 -1.02
N LYS A 312 -8.37 8.50 0.31
CA LYS A 312 -7.26 8.80 1.23
C LYS A 312 -6.26 7.63 1.35
N LEU A 313 -6.67 6.39 1.03
CA LEU A 313 -5.78 5.22 1.02
C LEU A 313 -4.62 5.36 0.01
N LEU A 314 -4.82 6.16 -1.03
CA LEU A 314 -3.86 6.36 -2.11
C LEU A 314 -2.91 7.53 -1.85
N GLN A 315 -3.17 8.35 -0.83
CA GLN A 315 -2.36 9.53 -0.53
C GLN A 315 -1.17 9.19 0.39
N PRO A 316 -0.04 9.90 0.28
CA PRO A 316 1.04 9.80 1.26
C PRO A 316 0.52 10.09 2.67
N LEU A 317 1.11 9.43 3.69
CA LEU A 317 0.82 9.79 5.08
C LEU A 317 1.27 11.24 5.29
N THR A 318 0.33 12.13 5.56
CA THR A 318 0.63 13.50 5.99
C THR A 318 0.65 13.52 7.50
N THR A 319 1.66 14.16 8.08
CA THR A 319 1.73 14.38 9.53
C THR A 319 0.60 15.32 9.95
N SER A 320 -0.46 14.81 10.58
CA SER A 320 -1.44 15.66 11.25
C SER A 320 -0.76 16.29 12.48
N GLY A 321 -0.33 17.54 12.34
CA GLY A 321 0.44 18.27 13.34
C GLY A 321 1.16 19.50 12.80
N SER A 322 1.28 19.64 11.47
CA SER A 322 1.74 20.89 10.85
C SER A 322 0.52 21.70 10.41
N LEU A 323 0.35 22.89 10.99
CA LEU A 323 -0.53 23.96 10.52
C LEU A 323 -0.48 24.08 8.98
N PRO A 324 -1.56 24.54 8.31
CA PRO A 324 -1.62 24.59 6.86
C PRO A 324 -0.46 25.41 6.30
N HIS A 325 0.52 24.73 5.72
CA HIS A 325 1.45 25.34 4.79
C HIS A 325 0.62 25.73 3.56
N ILE A 326 0.16 26.97 3.57
CA ILE A 326 -0.31 27.68 2.38
C ILE A 326 0.78 27.53 1.32
N PHE A 327 0.49 26.80 0.25
CA PHE A 327 1.32 26.76 -0.96
C PHE A 327 1.24 28.13 -1.65
N GLY A 328 1.98 29.09 -1.12
CA GLY A 328 2.91 29.85 -1.93
C GLY A 328 4.26 29.53 -1.34
N GLN A 329 5.14 28.82 -2.05
CA GLN A 329 6.54 28.80 -1.66
C GLN A 329 7.03 30.26 -1.77
N PRO A 330 7.37 30.97 -0.68
CA PRO A 330 8.39 31.98 -0.86
C PRO A 330 9.62 31.19 -1.28
N ARG A 331 10.27 31.59 -2.37
CA ARG A 331 11.59 31.08 -2.75
C ARG A 331 12.39 30.91 -1.47
N ALA A 332 12.68 29.66 -1.10
CA ALA A 332 13.48 29.37 0.07
C ALA A 332 14.76 30.18 -0.06
N LYS A 333 15.08 30.96 0.97
CA LYS A 333 16.40 31.57 1.11
C LYS A 333 17.42 30.46 0.82
N PRO A 334 18.42 30.67 -0.07
CA PRO A 334 19.42 29.64 -0.32
C PRO A 334 19.94 29.15 1.02
N PRO A 335 20.03 27.82 1.25
CA PRO A 335 20.55 27.29 2.50
C PRO A 335 21.88 27.98 2.82
N PRO A 336 22.19 28.24 4.11
CA PRO A 336 23.50 28.77 4.47
C PRO A 336 24.56 27.88 3.80
N ALA A 337 25.52 28.51 3.11
CA ALA A 337 26.55 27.80 2.38
C ALA A 337 27.22 26.80 3.33
N VAL A 338 27.15 25.50 3.00
CA VAL A 338 27.80 24.45 3.80
C VAL A 338 29.28 24.79 3.89
N GLU A 339 29.77 25.03 5.10
CA GLU A 339 31.18 25.30 5.31
C GLU A 339 31.97 24.00 5.15
N VAL A 340 32.67 23.90 4.01
CA VAL A 340 33.48 22.73 3.67
C VAL A 340 34.69 22.66 4.60
N LEU A 341 34.84 21.54 5.30
CA LEU A 341 35.96 21.30 6.21
C LEU A 341 37.33 21.38 5.50
N PRO A 342 38.40 21.85 6.18
CA PRO A 342 39.73 22.01 5.57
C PRO A 342 40.27 20.75 4.91
N ILE A 343 40.03 19.57 5.49
CA ILE A 343 40.45 18.27 4.92
C ILE A 343 39.88 18.00 3.53
N PHE A 344 38.75 18.62 3.17
CA PHE A 344 38.12 18.52 1.86
C PHE A 344 38.45 19.71 0.95
N LYS A 345 39.51 20.47 1.26
CA LYS A 345 40.08 21.53 0.43
C LYS A 345 41.54 21.25 0.05
N GLU A 346 42.08 20.11 0.48
CA GLU A 346 43.48 19.75 0.30
C GLU A 346 43.91 19.70 -1.17
N ALA A 347 45.11 20.19 -1.46
CA ALA A 347 45.66 20.23 -2.80
C ALA A 347 46.09 18.84 -3.31
N SER A 348 46.35 17.90 -2.40
CA SER A 348 46.74 16.51 -2.71
C SER A 348 45.62 15.63 -3.25
N ALA A 349 44.37 16.12 -3.19
CA ALA A 349 43.20 15.38 -3.66
C ALA A 349 43.18 15.23 -5.18
N ASP A 350 42.89 14.03 -5.65
CA ASP A 350 42.83 13.63 -7.07
C ASP A 350 41.40 13.53 -7.63
N LEU A 351 40.41 13.93 -6.83
CA LEU A 351 38.98 13.92 -7.16
C LEU A 351 38.27 15.14 -6.56
N ILE A 352 37.33 15.72 -7.32
CA ILE A 352 36.35 16.66 -6.81
C ILE A 352 34.98 15.99 -6.87
N ILE A 353 34.31 15.87 -5.72
CA ILE A 353 32.91 15.44 -5.65
C ILE A 353 32.04 16.67 -5.47
N ARG A 354 31.10 16.89 -6.39
CA ARG A 354 30.16 18.00 -6.33
C ARG A 354 28.77 17.48 -5.97
N SER A 355 28.26 18.01 -4.87
CA SER A 355 26.91 17.74 -4.35
C SER A 355 25.80 18.35 -5.22
N SER A 356 24.55 17.94 -4.98
CA SER A 356 23.38 18.42 -5.72
C SER A 356 23.09 19.92 -5.55
N ASP A 357 23.55 20.51 -4.45
CA ASP A 357 23.50 21.94 -4.12
C ASP A 357 24.80 22.67 -4.51
N ASN A 358 25.59 22.09 -5.42
CA ASN A 358 26.82 22.63 -6.02
C ASN A 358 27.98 22.88 -5.04
N VAL A 359 27.96 22.29 -3.84
CA VAL A 359 29.11 22.31 -2.92
C VAL A 359 30.14 21.29 -3.40
N SER A 360 31.39 21.73 -3.58
CA SER A 360 32.49 20.90 -4.10
C SER A 360 33.44 20.47 -2.96
N PHE A 361 33.71 19.17 -2.88
CA PHE A 361 34.59 18.55 -1.90
C PHE A 361 35.79 17.94 -2.62
N ARG A 362 37.01 18.32 -2.24
CA ARG A 362 38.23 17.66 -2.70
C ARG A 362 38.43 16.37 -1.90
N ALA A 363 38.57 15.25 -2.60
CA ALA A 363 38.69 13.92 -2.01
C ALA A 363 39.76 13.08 -2.71
N HIS A 364 40.15 11.98 -2.07
CA HIS A 364 41.17 11.05 -2.53
C HIS A 364 40.49 9.76 -3.03
N LYS A 365 40.69 9.41 -4.30
CA LYS A 365 40.12 8.21 -4.94
C LYS A 365 40.46 6.96 -4.15
N ILE A 366 41.67 6.85 -3.61
CA ILE A 366 42.11 5.68 -2.82
C ILE A 366 41.27 5.47 -1.56
N ILE A 367 40.97 6.52 -0.79
CA ILE A 367 40.18 6.42 0.45
C ILE A 367 38.75 5.98 0.13
N LEU A 368 38.15 6.56 -0.91
CA LEU A 368 36.80 6.21 -1.33
C LEU A 368 36.72 4.81 -1.93
N SER A 369 37.72 4.38 -2.69
CA SER A 369 37.80 3.02 -3.25
C SER A 369 37.95 1.96 -2.17
N LEU A 370 38.71 2.24 -1.11
CA LEU A 370 38.81 1.36 0.05
C LEU A 370 37.53 1.33 0.89
N SER A 371 36.75 2.40 0.84
CA SER A 371 35.49 2.52 1.60
C SER A 371 34.27 1.96 0.86
N SER A 372 34.33 1.85 -0.47
CA SER A 372 33.19 1.52 -1.34
C SER A 372 33.64 0.80 -2.61
N LEU A 373 33.11 -0.40 -2.83
CA LEU A 373 33.30 -1.11 -4.10
C LEU A 373 32.63 -0.37 -5.27
N THR A 374 31.52 0.33 -5.02
CA THR A 374 30.84 1.18 -6.00
C THR A 374 31.75 2.30 -6.49
N PHE A 375 32.43 3.02 -5.58
CA PHE A 375 33.40 4.05 -5.98
C PHE A 375 34.61 3.44 -6.69
N ALA A 376 35.16 2.33 -6.17
CA ALA A 376 36.26 1.64 -6.83
C ALA A 376 35.94 1.27 -8.28
N THR A 377 34.74 0.72 -8.51
CA THR A 377 34.27 0.36 -9.87
C THR A 377 34.03 1.61 -10.72
N MET A 378 33.37 2.64 -10.18
CA MET A 378 33.07 3.88 -10.88
C MET A 378 34.32 4.56 -11.46
N PHE A 379 35.43 4.53 -10.74
CA PHE A 379 36.68 5.16 -11.19
C PHE A 379 37.45 4.36 -12.25
N THR A 380 37.08 3.09 -12.49
CA THR A 380 37.72 2.22 -13.49
C THR A 380 37.00 2.20 -14.85
N LEU A 381 35.83 2.84 -14.96
CA LEU A 381 35.04 2.83 -16.18
C LEU A 381 35.71 3.69 -17.30
N PRO A 382 35.66 3.26 -18.59
CA PRO A 382 36.35 3.92 -19.71
C PRO A 382 35.92 5.37 -20.00
N ALA A 383 34.86 5.86 -19.35
CA ALA A 383 34.35 7.22 -19.48
C ALA A 383 34.87 8.17 -18.36
N ALA A 384 35.85 7.75 -17.56
CA ALA A 384 36.41 8.59 -16.51
C ALA A 384 37.02 9.88 -17.12
N PRO A 385 36.80 11.06 -16.53
CA PRO A 385 37.35 12.32 -17.04
C PRO A 385 38.88 12.26 -17.04
N THR A 386 39.48 12.21 -18.22
CA THR A 386 40.92 12.30 -18.45
C THR A 386 41.38 13.74 -18.24
N GLY A 387 41.78 14.07 -17.02
CA GLY A 387 42.41 15.32 -16.60
C GLY A 387 42.93 15.21 -15.16
N ASP A 388 43.88 16.07 -14.77
CA ASP A 388 44.57 16.06 -13.46
C ASP A 388 43.64 16.19 -12.23
N THR A 389 42.36 16.52 -12.42
CA THR A 389 41.35 16.44 -11.35
C THR A 389 39.99 16.09 -11.94
N SER A 390 39.55 14.84 -11.74
CA SER A 390 38.22 14.39 -12.19
C SER A 390 37.13 15.03 -11.33
N ILE A 391 36.06 15.57 -11.94
CA ILE A 391 34.87 16.05 -11.22
C ILE A 391 33.76 15.00 -11.34
N VAL A 392 33.14 14.64 -10.22
CA VAL A 392 32.02 13.70 -10.14
C VAL A 392 30.85 14.36 -9.45
N ASP A 393 29.71 14.41 -10.15
CA ASP A 393 28.45 14.92 -9.61
C ASP A 393 27.69 13.82 -8.87
N VAL A 394 27.16 14.15 -7.70
CA VAL A 394 26.35 13.25 -6.88
C VAL A 394 25.02 13.89 -6.49
N SER A 395 24.04 13.06 -6.09
CA SER A 395 22.67 13.53 -5.82
C SER A 395 22.44 13.98 -4.38
N GLU A 396 23.42 13.78 -3.51
CA GLU A 396 23.39 14.09 -2.09
C GLU A 396 23.68 15.58 -1.88
N GLY A 397 22.98 16.21 -0.93
CA GLY A 397 23.26 17.58 -0.52
C GLY A 397 24.59 17.70 0.23
N GLY A 398 25.19 18.89 0.22
CA GLY A 398 26.54 19.15 0.73
C GLY A 398 26.75 18.73 2.18
N GLU A 399 25.77 18.96 3.08
CA GLU A 399 25.87 18.54 4.48
C GLU A 399 25.92 17.01 4.63
N THR A 400 25.06 16.29 3.91
CA THR A 400 25.02 14.82 3.93
C THR A 400 26.33 14.24 3.38
N LEU A 401 26.82 14.82 2.29
CA LEU A 401 28.07 14.41 1.66
C LEU A 401 29.27 14.70 2.58
N GLN A 402 29.33 15.87 3.22
CA GLN A 402 30.38 16.21 4.19
C GLN A 402 30.41 15.21 5.36
N HIS A 403 29.25 14.83 5.91
CA HIS A 403 29.18 13.84 6.98
C HIS A 403 29.60 12.44 6.50
N LEU A 404 29.14 12.01 5.33
CA LEU A 404 29.52 10.73 4.73
C LEU A 404 31.05 10.64 4.53
N LEU A 405 31.66 11.69 3.96
CA LEU A 405 33.09 11.76 3.73
C LEU A 405 33.87 11.77 5.05
N GLN A 406 33.41 12.49 6.08
CA GLN A 406 34.07 12.47 7.40
C GLN A 406 34.13 11.06 8.00
N PHE A 407 33.09 10.24 7.83
CA PHE A 407 33.13 8.84 8.28
C PHE A 407 34.11 7.97 7.48
N CYS A 408 34.34 8.28 6.19
CA CYS A 408 35.28 7.54 5.34
C CYS A 408 36.74 7.92 5.61
N TYR A 409 36.98 9.14 6.06
CA TYR A 409 38.31 9.64 6.39
C TYR A 409 38.69 9.30 7.84
N PRO A 410 39.99 9.28 8.16
CA PRO A 410 40.47 9.23 9.54
C PRO A 410 40.25 10.58 10.24
N ALA A 411 38.99 11.03 10.32
CA ALA A 411 38.55 12.25 10.98
C ALA A 411 37.61 11.90 12.14
N PRO A 412 37.39 12.81 13.10
CA PRO A 412 36.37 12.63 14.12
C PRO A 412 34.99 12.38 13.49
N ASP A 413 34.23 11.43 14.03
CA ASP A 413 32.88 11.16 13.57
C ASP A 413 32.01 12.43 13.74
N PRO A 414 31.29 12.87 12.69
CA PRO A 414 30.53 14.11 12.74
C PRO A 414 29.39 14.04 13.77
N GLU A 415 29.04 15.20 14.31
CA GLU A 415 27.82 15.39 15.08
C GLU A 415 26.66 15.66 14.11
N ILE A 416 25.65 14.78 14.14
CA ILE A 416 24.46 14.92 13.31
C ILE A 416 23.30 15.30 14.23
N GLN A 417 22.82 16.53 14.11
CA GLN A 417 21.86 17.13 15.04
C GLN A 417 20.40 16.81 14.71
N SER A 418 20.13 16.26 13.53
CA SER A 418 18.77 15.94 13.08
C SER A 418 18.63 14.46 12.73
N LEU A 419 17.46 13.89 13.03
CA LEU A 419 17.13 12.52 12.66
C LEU A 419 17.13 12.33 11.14
N GLN A 420 16.66 13.34 10.40
CA GLN A 420 16.67 13.37 8.94
C GLN A 420 18.10 13.34 8.41
N GLY A 421 19.03 14.06 9.04
CA GLY A 421 20.46 14.00 8.70
C GLY A 421 21.05 12.62 8.90
N VAL A 422 20.73 11.95 10.02
CA VAL A 422 21.22 10.58 10.27
C VAL A 422 20.68 9.61 9.22
N GLN A 423 19.39 9.72 8.88
CA GLN A 423 18.78 8.92 7.82
C GLN A 423 19.42 9.19 6.46
N ALA A 424 19.64 10.46 6.09
CA ALA A 424 20.25 10.83 4.81
C ALA A 424 21.66 10.25 4.65
N VAL A 425 22.46 10.27 5.73
CA VAL A 425 23.81 9.66 5.72
C VAL A 425 23.74 8.13 5.64
N LEU A 426 22.80 7.48 6.33
CA LEU A 426 22.58 6.03 6.18
C LEU A 426 22.10 5.64 4.78
N GLU A 427 21.24 6.47 4.16
CA GLU A 427 20.78 6.31 2.77
C GLU A 427 21.94 6.40 1.79
N ALA A 428 22.77 7.42 1.92
CA ALA A 428 23.97 7.60 1.10
C ALA A 428 24.97 6.45 1.31
N ALA A 429 25.24 6.07 2.57
CA ALA A 429 26.11 4.94 2.90
C ALA A 429 25.59 3.63 2.29
N ASN A 430 24.27 3.41 2.27
CA ASN A 430 23.69 2.24 1.63
C ASN A 430 23.77 2.30 0.10
N LYS A 431 23.51 3.47 -0.50
CA LYS A 431 23.58 3.69 -1.95
C LYS A 431 24.99 3.47 -2.51
N TYR A 432 26.00 3.89 -1.74
CA TYR A 432 27.41 3.72 -2.09
C TYR A 432 28.03 2.46 -1.49
N GLU A 433 27.24 1.56 -0.90
CA GLU A 433 27.71 0.29 -0.30
C GLU A 433 28.86 0.46 0.71
N ILE A 434 28.84 1.55 1.49
CA ILE A 434 29.83 1.86 2.54
C ILE A 434 29.39 1.21 3.85
N ASP A 435 29.45 -0.12 3.91
CA ASP A 435 28.95 -0.87 5.08
C ASP A 435 29.72 -0.58 6.37
N ALA A 436 31.03 -0.29 6.26
CA ALA A 436 31.94 -0.07 7.37
C ALA A 436 31.52 1.10 8.29
N ILE A 437 30.73 2.05 7.79
CA ILE A 437 30.32 3.24 8.55
C ILE A 437 28.90 3.12 9.13
N LYS A 438 28.07 2.20 8.63
CA LYS A 438 26.65 2.09 9.02
C LYS A 438 26.47 1.95 10.53
N GLY A 439 27.33 1.16 11.18
CA GLY A 439 27.31 1.00 12.65
C GLY A 439 27.68 2.28 13.41
N ARG A 440 28.62 3.09 12.90
CA ARG A 440 29.01 4.38 13.51
C ARG A 440 27.91 5.43 13.32
N VAL A 441 27.35 5.51 12.11
CA VAL A 441 26.23 6.42 11.81
C VAL A 441 25.00 6.05 12.64
N ALA A 442 24.67 4.76 12.76
CA ALA A 442 23.50 4.29 13.52
C ALA A 442 23.56 4.64 15.02
N LYS A 443 24.75 4.75 15.63
CA LYS A 443 24.90 5.22 17.02
C LYS A 443 24.35 6.63 17.22
N ARG A 444 24.33 7.46 16.17
CA ARG A 444 23.75 8.81 16.20
C ARG A 444 22.21 8.82 16.26
N LEU A 445 21.55 7.66 16.16
CA LEU A 445 20.10 7.56 16.39
C LEU A 445 19.73 7.62 17.88
N ALA A 446 20.65 7.28 18.79
CA ALA A 446 20.35 7.13 20.22
C ALA A 446 19.72 8.38 20.88
N PRO A 447 20.18 9.62 20.62
CA PRO A 447 19.57 10.82 21.19
C PRO A 447 18.10 11.03 20.78
N PHE A 448 17.67 10.50 19.63
CA PHE A 448 16.33 10.71 19.08
C PHE A 448 15.32 9.67 19.58
N ILE A 449 15.72 8.64 20.33
CA ILE A 449 14.84 7.54 20.75
C ILE A 449 13.64 8.05 21.56
N LYS A 450 13.87 8.98 22.49
CA LYS A 450 12.83 9.47 23.40
C LYS A 450 11.68 10.16 22.64
N ASP A 451 12.03 11.00 21.67
CA ASP A 451 11.05 11.84 20.97
C ASP A 451 10.60 11.24 19.63
N ASN A 452 11.34 10.27 19.08
CA ASN A 452 11.12 9.73 17.74
C ASN A 452 11.27 8.19 17.69
N ALA A 453 10.85 7.47 18.75
CA ALA A 453 11.05 6.02 18.90
C ALA A 453 10.64 5.21 17.65
N LEU A 454 9.48 5.50 17.05
CA LEU A 454 9.01 4.80 15.85
C LEU A 454 9.88 5.06 14.63
N SER A 455 10.28 6.32 14.41
CA SER A 455 11.15 6.69 13.29
C SER A 455 12.54 6.07 13.47
N VAL A 456 13.08 6.08 14.69
CA VAL A 456 14.34 5.40 15.01
C VAL A 456 14.22 3.90 14.76
N TYR A 457 13.16 3.24 15.23
CA TYR A 457 12.91 1.83 14.96
C TYR A 457 12.85 1.53 13.45
N ALA A 458 12.13 2.34 12.68
CA ALA A 458 11.99 2.16 11.24
C ALA A 458 13.32 2.35 10.49
N ILE A 459 14.07 3.40 10.83
CA ILE A 459 15.41 3.66 10.26
C ILE A 459 16.36 2.53 10.64
N SER A 460 16.42 2.16 11.92
CA SER A 460 17.24 1.03 12.38
C SER A 460 16.88 -0.23 11.61
N HIS A 461 15.62 -0.65 11.55
CA HIS A 461 15.23 -1.86 10.82
C HIS A 461 15.59 -1.81 9.33
N ARG A 462 15.39 -0.66 8.67
CA ARG A 462 15.71 -0.48 7.24
C ARG A 462 17.20 -0.64 6.94
N TYR A 463 18.07 -0.17 7.83
CA TYR A 463 19.53 -0.16 7.60
C TYR A 463 20.32 -1.15 8.49
N SER A 464 19.66 -1.92 9.37
CA SER A 464 20.30 -2.89 10.29
C SER A 464 20.64 -4.23 9.65
N ARG A 465 20.51 -4.40 8.32
CA ARG A 465 20.94 -5.65 7.69
C ARG A 465 22.46 -5.80 7.86
N PRO A 466 22.95 -6.85 8.55
CA PRO A 466 24.36 -7.18 8.53
C PRO A 466 24.76 -7.47 7.07
N CYS A 467 25.99 -7.13 6.69
CA CYS A 467 26.63 -7.73 5.52
C CYS A 467 26.32 -9.23 5.58
N ARG A 468 25.66 -9.78 4.56
CA ARG A 468 25.59 -11.23 4.39
C ARG A 468 27.04 -11.69 4.42
N LYS A 469 27.45 -12.39 5.49
CA LYS A 469 28.72 -13.11 5.48
C LYS A 469 28.62 -14.05 4.28
N SER A 470 29.49 -13.80 3.31
CA SER A 470 29.73 -14.62 2.12
C SER A 470 30.01 -16.06 2.51
#